data_AF-A0A418GMR6-F1
#
_entry.id   AF-A0A418GMR6-F1
#
_cell.length_a   1.000
_cell.length_b   1.000
_cell.length_c   1.000
_cell.angle_alpha   90.00
_cell.angle_beta   90.00
_cell.angle_gamma   90.00
#
_symmetry.space_group_name_H-M   'P 1'
#
loop_
_entity.id
_entity.type
_entity.pdbx_description
1 polymer ?
#
loop_
_entity_poly.entity_id
_entity_poly.type
_entity_poly.pdbx_seq_one_letter_code
_entity_poly.pdbx_strand_id
1 'polypeptide(L)'
;MGYLNNVTGYREDLLANRAIVKHGNFALLTPDGLVKNIIPGFENCDATILSTPKLGASFVDYLVTLHQNGGNQQGFGGEGIETFLYVISG
;
A
#
# COMPACT_ATOMS: atom_id res chain seq x y z
N MET A 1 11.07 -11.17 -1.42
CA MET A 1 11.21 -9.92 -0.67
C MET A 1 9.86 -9.24 -0.55
N GLY A 2 9.25 -9.30 0.62
CA GLY A 2 8.04 -8.55 0.95
C GLY A 2 8.21 -7.99 2.36
N TYR A 3 7.99 -6.69 2.53
CA TYR A 3 8.13 -6.08 3.86
C TYR A 3 6.92 -6.42 4.74
N LEU A 4 5.74 -6.61 4.13
CA LEU A 4 4.49 -6.85 4.85
C LEU A 4 4.45 -8.26 5.45
N ASN A 5 5.01 -9.24 4.77
CA ASN A 5 5.07 -10.64 5.20
C ASN A 5 6.44 -11.02 5.80
N ASN A 6 7.36 -10.07 5.95
CA ASN A 6 8.72 -10.28 6.45
C ASN A 6 9.54 -11.35 5.70
N VAL A 7 9.18 -11.64 4.44
CA VAL A 7 9.91 -12.61 3.62
C VAL A 7 11.17 -11.94 3.08
N THR A 8 12.32 -12.33 3.64
CA THR A 8 13.65 -11.88 3.23
C THR A 8 14.32 -12.93 2.32
N GLY A 9 15.30 -12.49 1.52
CA GLY A 9 16.00 -13.35 0.55
C GLY A 9 15.30 -13.53 -0.80
N TYR A 10 15.96 -14.34 -1.64
CA TYR A 10 15.44 -14.75 -2.94
C TYR A 10 14.34 -15.80 -2.77
N ARG A 11 13.36 -15.77 -3.68
CA ARG A 11 12.36 -16.83 -3.76
C ARG A 11 13.04 -18.13 -4.22
N GLU A 12 12.43 -19.26 -3.87
CA GLU A 12 12.91 -20.59 -4.33
C GLU A 12 12.92 -20.67 -5.86
N ASP A 13 11.90 -20.10 -6.50
CA ASP A 13 11.79 -20.04 -7.95
C ASP A 13 12.47 -18.80 -8.55
N LEU A 14 13.18 -19.00 -9.66
CA LEU A 14 13.83 -17.94 -10.42
C LEU A 14 12.80 -17.05 -11.14
N LEU A 15 12.90 -15.73 -10.91
CA LEU A 15 12.09 -14.70 -11.59
C LEU A 15 10.56 -14.91 -11.47
N ALA A 16 10.08 -15.68 -10.51
CA ALA A 16 8.66 -15.93 -10.33
C ALA A 16 7.98 -14.81 -9.55
N ASN A 17 6.85 -14.29 -10.07
CA ASN A 17 5.92 -13.43 -9.35
C ASN A 17 4.48 -13.69 -9.79
N ARG A 18 3.55 -13.72 -8.82
CA ARG A 18 2.10 -13.82 -9.07
C ARG A 18 1.45 -12.45 -9.25
N ALA A 19 2.19 -11.36 -9.02
CA ALA A 19 1.68 -10.02 -9.25
C ALA A 19 1.42 -9.80 -10.75
N ILE A 20 0.22 -9.32 -11.09
CA ILE A 20 -0.22 -9.05 -12.46
C ILE A 20 -0.85 -7.67 -12.50
N VAL A 21 -0.46 -6.84 -13.46
CA VAL A 21 -1.11 -5.55 -13.72
C VAL A 21 -1.62 -5.54 -15.16
N LYS A 22 -2.94 -5.43 -15.32
CA LYS A 22 -3.63 -5.19 -16.59
C LYS A 22 -4.32 -3.84 -16.50
N HIS A 23 -3.64 -2.79 -16.98
CA HIS A 23 -4.09 -1.40 -16.90
C HIS A 23 -5.54 -1.23 -17.36
N GLY A 24 -6.36 -0.55 -16.55
CA GLY A 24 -7.78 -0.31 -16.82
C GLY A 24 -8.67 -1.54 -16.73
N ASN A 25 -8.15 -2.69 -16.29
CA ASN A 25 -8.92 -3.93 -16.14
C ASN A 25 -8.80 -4.48 -14.72
N PHE A 26 -7.62 -4.98 -14.32
CA PHE A 26 -7.39 -5.48 -12.97
C PHE A 26 -5.92 -5.43 -12.57
N ALA A 27 -5.69 -5.43 -11.26
CA ALA A 27 -4.38 -5.68 -10.68
C ALA A 27 -4.51 -6.78 -9.62
N LEU A 28 -3.64 -7.79 -9.70
CA LEU A 28 -3.40 -8.75 -8.63
C LEU A 28 -2.07 -8.36 -7.99
N LEU A 29 -2.13 -7.86 -6.76
CA LEU A 29 -0.93 -7.49 -6.00
C LEU A 29 -0.71 -8.53 -4.91
N THR A 30 0.52 -9.05 -4.81
CA THR A 30 0.92 -9.96 -3.74
C THR A 30 1.71 -9.20 -2.68
N PRO A 31 1.73 -9.65 -1.40
CA PRO A 31 2.54 -9.02 -0.35
C PRO A 31 4.02 -8.89 -0.72
N ASP A 32 4.54 -9.89 -1.42
CA ASP A 32 5.86 -9.84 -2.03
C ASP A 32 5.89 -8.86 -3.20
N GLY A 33 6.88 -7.96 -3.17
CA GLY A 33 7.03 -6.89 -4.16
C GLY A 33 6.28 -5.60 -3.82
N LEU A 34 5.45 -5.58 -2.77
CA LEU A 34 4.97 -4.32 -2.20
C LEU A 34 6.15 -3.54 -1.61
N VAL A 35 6.10 -2.22 -1.78
CA VAL A 35 7.16 -1.31 -1.35
C VAL A 35 6.64 -0.35 -0.29
N LYS A 36 7.47 -0.07 0.71
CA LYS A 36 7.20 0.98 1.69
C LYS A 36 7.35 2.35 1.04
N ASN A 37 6.33 3.17 1.19
CA ASN A 37 6.28 4.54 0.72
C ASN A 37 6.27 5.49 1.92
N ILE A 38 6.89 6.65 1.76
CA ILE A 38 6.78 7.75 2.71
C ILE A 38 5.68 8.67 2.17
N ILE A 39 4.57 8.76 2.90
CA ILE A 39 3.43 9.62 2.54
C ILE A 39 3.49 10.89 3.40
N PRO A 40 3.42 12.09 2.80
CA PRO A 40 3.38 13.34 3.55
C PRO A 40 2.28 13.34 4.62
N GLY A 41 2.61 13.86 5.80
CA GLY A 41 1.71 13.89 6.97
C GLY A 41 1.70 12.62 7.81
N PHE A 42 2.15 11.47 7.29
CA PHE A 42 2.24 10.23 8.07
C PHE A 42 3.63 10.09 8.71
N GLU A 43 3.66 10.16 10.04
CA GLU A 43 4.86 10.01 10.85
C GLU A 43 4.92 8.63 11.49
N ASN A 44 6.11 8.03 11.51
CA ASN A 44 6.37 6.69 12.05
C ASN A 44 5.34 5.63 11.57
N CYS A 45 5.07 5.61 10.27
CA CYS A 45 4.14 4.68 9.64
C CYS A 45 4.82 3.99 8.45
N ASP A 46 4.47 2.73 8.21
CA ASP A 46 4.75 2.08 6.94
C ASP A 46 3.51 2.15 6.06
N ALA A 47 3.60 2.79 4.89
CA ALA A 47 2.49 2.89 3.95
C ALA A 47 2.79 2.20 2.62
N THR A 48 1.81 1.51 2.05
CA THR A 48 1.84 1.00 0.67
C THR A 48 0.66 1.53 -0.10
N ILE A 49 0.91 2.02 -1.30
CA ILE A 49 -0.12 2.39 -2.26
C ILE A 49 -0.53 1.14 -3.03
N LEU A 50 -1.77 0.69 -2.86
CA LEU A 50 -2.33 -0.48 -3.55
C LEU A 50 -3.04 -0.09 -4.85
N SER A 51 -3.64 1.10 -4.91
CA SER A 51 -4.28 1.59 -6.13
C SER A 51 -4.08 3.08 -6.35
N THR A 52 -4.10 3.48 -7.62
CA THR A 52 -4.08 4.88 -8.06
C THR A 52 -4.85 5.03 -9.36
N PRO A 53 -5.21 6.28 -9.75
CA PRO A 53 -5.74 6.55 -11.09
C PRO A 53 -4.84 6.07 -12.23
N LYS A 54 -3.53 5.94 -12.01
CA LYS A 54 -2.59 5.40 -13.01
C LYS A 54 -2.77 3.90 -13.29
N LEU A 55 -3.48 3.17 -12.43
CA LEU A 55 -3.91 1.80 -12.71
C LEU A 55 -5.22 1.74 -13.51
N GLY A 56 -5.91 2.88 -13.67
CA GLY A 56 -7.27 2.97 -14.21
C GLY A 56 -8.36 2.92 -13.13
N ALA A 57 -8.02 3.01 -11.84
CA ALA A 57 -8.99 3.11 -10.76
C ALA A 57 -9.55 4.54 -10.65
N SER A 58 -10.76 4.70 -10.12
CA SER A 58 -11.33 6.02 -9.78
C SER A 58 -10.99 6.47 -8.36
N PHE A 59 -10.19 5.69 -7.63
CA PHE A 59 -9.84 5.91 -6.23
C PHE A 59 -8.36 5.59 -5.97
N VAL A 60 -7.91 5.95 -4.77
CA VAL A 60 -6.61 5.57 -4.22
C VAL A 60 -6.84 4.66 -3.00
N ASP A 61 -5.98 3.66 -2.85
CA ASP A 61 -6.04 2.71 -1.76
C ASP A 61 -4.67 2.59 -1.12
N TYR A 62 -4.65 2.67 0.21
CA TYR A 62 -3.44 2.65 1.01
C TYR A 62 -3.57 1.60 2.09
N LEU A 63 -2.57 0.74 2.20
CA LEU A 63 -2.37 -0.08 3.37
C LEU A 63 -1.37 0.60 4.29
N VAL A 64 -1.80 0.95 5.50
CA VAL A 64 -0.98 1.71 6.45
C VAL A 64 -0.84 0.93 7.75
N THR A 65 0.41 0.71 8.16
CA THR A 65 0.76 0.22 9.50
C THR A 65 1.24 1.40 10.33
N LEU A 66 0.49 1.73 11.39
CA LEU A 66 0.88 2.74 12.36
C LEU A 66 1.75 2.09 13.44
N HIS A 67 2.98 2.55 13.61
CA HIS A 67 3.85 2.10 14.70
C HIS A 67 3.56 2.86 15.98
N GLN A 68 4.26 2.53 17.07
CA GLN A 68 4.11 3.25 18.34
C GLN A 68 4.35 4.76 18.15
N ASN A 69 3.41 5.58 18.62
CA ASN A 69 3.40 7.04 18.41
C ASN A 69 3.30 7.48 16.94
N GLY A 70 2.96 6.57 16.01
CA GLY A 70 2.75 6.88 14.61
C GLY A 70 1.35 7.40 14.33
N GLY A 71 1.22 8.21 13.29
CA GLY A 71 -0.06 8.87 12.96
C GLY A 71 0.07 9.93 11.89
N ASN A 72 -1.07 10.52 11.53
CA ASN A 72 -1.14 11.72 10.72
C ASN A 72 -2.05 12.74 11.40
N GLN A 73 -1.47 13.86 11.84
CA GLN A 73 -2.19 14.96 12.49
C GLN A 73 -2.56 16.10 11.54
N GLN A 74 -2.04 16.09 10.31
CA GLN A 74 -2.29 17.13 9.30
C GLN A 74 -3.64 16.95 8.59
N GLY A 75 -4.29 15.80 8.79
CA GLY A 75 -5.51 15.40 8.10
C GLY A 75 -5.23 14.64 6.81
N PHE A 76 -6.26 13.99 6.28
CA PHE A 76 -6.19 13.18 5.06
C PHE A 76 -7.50 13.31 4.27
N GLY A 77 -7.43 13.27 2.94
CA GLY A 77 -8.57 13.48 2.05
C GLY A 77 -8.49 14.80 1.30
N GLY A 78 -8.45 15.95 1.98
CA GLY A 78 -8.51 17.26 1.30
C GLY A 78 -9.92 17.62 0.81
N GLU A 79 -10.08 18.81 0.24
CA GLU A 79 -11.41 19.34 -0.12
C GLU A 79 -12.05 18.55 -1.27
N GLY A 80 -13.28 18.09 -1.07
CA GLY A 80 -14.05 17.36 -2.09
C GLY A 80 -13.64 15.89 -2.29
N ILE A 81 -12.72 15.36 -1.48
CA ILE A 81 -12.28 13.96 -1.56
C ILE A 81 -12.94 13.15 -0.45
N GLU A 82 -13.77 12.19 -0.85
CA GLU A 82 -14.36 11.22 0.06
C GLU A 82 -13.28 10.28 0.59
N THR A 83 -13.22 10.12 1.90
CA THR A 83 -12.18 9.33 2.58
C THR A 83 -12.83 8.37 3.56
N PHE A 84 -12.38 7.11 3.54
CA PHE A 84 -12.81 6.07 4.44
C PHE A 84 -11.60 5.32 5.00
N LEU A 85 -11.70 4.87 6.25
CA LEU A 85 -10.66 4.09 6.92
C LEU A 85 -11.26 2.82 7.51
N TYR A 86 -10.55 1.70 7.33
CA TYR A 86 -10.89 0.41 7.89
C TYR A 86 -9.72 -0.16 8.68
N VAL A 87 -9.93 -0.46 9.96
CA VAL A 87 -8.92 -1.06 10.83
C VAL A 87 -8.97 -2.58 10.67
N ILE A 88 -7.88 -3.15 10.14
CA ILE A 88 -7.75 -4.61 9.95
C ILE A 88 -7.30 -5.28 11.26
N SER A 89 -6.36 -4.65 11.97
CA SER A 89 -5.77 -5.15 13.22
C SER A 89 -5.15 -4.00 14.02
N GLY A 90 -5.03 -4.14 15.34
CA GLY A 90 -4.41 -3.17 16.24
C GLY A 90 -4.52 -3.62 17.68
#